data_AF-A0A917NI19-F1
#
_entry.id   AF-A0A917NI19-F1
#
_cell.length_a   1.000
_cell.length_b   1.000
_cell.length_c   1.000
_cell.angle_alpha   90.00
_cell.angle_beta   90.00
_cell.angle_gamma   90.00
#
_symmetry.space_group_name_H-M   'P 1'
#
loop_
_entity.id
_entity.type
_entity.pdbx_description
1 polymer ?
#
loop_
_entity_poly.entity_id
_entity_poly.type
_entity_poly.pdbx_seq_one_letter_code
_entity_poly.pdbx_strand_id
1 'polypeptide(L)'
;MAGDDLDLGKMLGQLLDSQSGSAAGGTLGTLLSSLAGRQGGGSNPLGGLLDMLAKSGTAQQKDSWAGNGPNRSVTGSQIQKALPDETIRHVAQQAGDTPQQAADEIAHSLPRVVDRLTPTGQMPSGTSLEDLAEQQNL
;
A
#
# COMPACT_ATOMS: atom_id res chain seq x y z
N MET A 1 -23.05 23.86 42.61
CA MET A 1 -23.11 22.67 41.73
C MET A 1 -21.72 22.46 41.14
N ALA A 2 -21.19 21.24 41.27
CA ALA A 2 -20.15 20.67 40.39
C ALA A 2 -20.63 20.77 38.93
N GLY A 3 -19.80 20.89 37.90
CA GLY A 3 -18.46 20.38 37.69
C GLY A 3 -18.53 19.76 36.31
N ASP A 4 -18.29 20.58 35.28
CA ASP A 4 -18.21 20.15 33.90
C ASP A 4 -16.95 20.77 33.31
N ASP A 5 -15.82 20.41 33.91
CA ASP A 5 -14.54 20.36 33.22
C ASP A 5 -14.77 19.51 31.96
N LEU A 6 -14.87 20.17 30.80
CA LEU A 6 -14.73 19.51 29.52
C LEU A 6 -13.37 18.84 29.53
N ASP A 7 -13.37 17.55 29.85
CA ASP A 7 -12.17 16.72 29.91
C ASP A 7 -11.58 16.67 28.49
N LEU A 8 -10.62 17.56 28.24
CA LEU A 8 -9.88 17.66 26.98
C LEU A 8 -9.27 16.30 26.61
N GLY A 9 -8.98 15.46 27.60
CA GLY A 9 -8.55 14.07 27.42
C GLY A 9 -9.61 13.19 26.75
N LYS A 10 -10.90 13.38 27.06
CA LYS A 10 -12.01 12.63 26.44
C LYS A 10 -12.35 13.13 25.03
N MET A 11 -12.23 14.43 24.77
CA MET A 11 -12.39 14.96 23.40
C MET A 11 -11.21 14.58 22.50
N LEU A 12 -9.98 14.59 23.01
CA LEU A 12 -8.80 14.05 22.30
C LEU A 12 -8.94 12.54 22.06
N GLY A 13 -9.49 11.79 23.02
CA GLY A 13 -9.82 10.38 22.85
C GLY A 13 -10.87 10.13 21.76
N GLN A 14 -11.92 10.95 21.68
CA GLN A 14 -13.01 10.79 20.71
C GLN A 14 -12.61 11.28 19.29
N LEU A 15 -11.69 12.24 19.18
CA LEU A 15 -11.14 12.70 17.90
C LEU A 15 -10.09 11.71 17.35
N LEU A 16 -9.38 10.99 18.23
CA LEU A 16 -8.48 9.90 17.84
C LEU A 16 -9.25 8.61 17.48
N ASP A 17 -10.40 8.38 18.11
CA ASP A 17 -11.35 7.30 17.78
C ASP A 17 -12.12 7.57 16.47
N SER A 18 -12.33 8.85 16.10
CA SER A 18 -13.01 9.22 14.85
C SER A 18 -12.12 9.20 13.60
N GLN A 19 -10.79 9.14 13.76
CA GLN A 19 -9.81 9.04 12.66
C GLN A 19 -9.20 7.64 12.52
N SER A 20 -9.69 6.65 13.27
CA SER A 20 -9.28 5.23 13.19
C SER A 20 -10.28 4.37 12.39
N GLY A 21 -11.33 4.98 11.82
CA GLY A 21 -12.28 4.31 10.95
C GLY A 21 -11.82 4.19 9.49
N SER A 22 -10.77 3.39 9.22
CA SER A 22 -10.48 2.68 7.94
C SER A 22 -9.07 2.06 7.96
N ALA A 23 -8.73 1.27 8.98
CA ALA A 23 -7.36 0.74 9.16
C ALA A 23 -6.80 -0.07 7.98
N ALA A 24 -7.63 -0.82 7.24
CA ALA A 24 -7.15 -1.62 6.10
C ALA A 24 -6.90 -0.80 4.81
N GLY A 25 -7.48 0.40 4.70
CA GLY A 25 -7.24 1.34 3.60
C GLY A 25 -6.28 2.48 3.96
N GLY A 26 -6.12 2.76 5.26
CA GLY A 26 -5.32 3.88 5.77
C GLY A 26 -3.81 3.64 5.71
N THR A 27 -3.33 2.46 6.09
CA THR A 27 -1.89 2.12 6.03
C THR A 27 -1.40 1.98 4.59
N LEU A 28 -2.13 1.21 3.77
CA LEU A 28 -1.84 1.10 2.33
C LEU A 28 -1.97 2.45 1.61
N GLY A 29 -3.00 3.24 1.93
CA GLY A 29 -3.19 4.58 1.36
C GLY A 29 -2.07 5.56 1.73
N THR A 30 -1.65 5.55 2.99
CA THR A 30 -0.50 6.35 3.46
C THR A 30 0.80 5.92 2.78
N LEU A 31 1.04 4.62 2.65
CA LEU A 31 2.17 4.09 1.91
C LEU A 31 2.16 4.57 0.46
N LEU A 32 1.03 4.43 -0.23
CA LEU A 32 0.87 4.85 -1.61
C LEU A 32 1.08 6.35 -1.78
N SER A 33 0.58 7.16 -0.86
CA SER A 33 0.80 8.62 -0.83
C SER A 33 2.28 8.96 -0.63
N SER A 34 2.96 8.28 0.30
CA SER A 34 4.40 8.48 0.55
C SER A 34 5.27 8.13 -0.67
N LEU A 35 4.87 7.09 -1.42
CA LEU A 35 5.52 6.67 -2.66
C LEU A 35 5.22 7.63 -3.82
N ALA A 36 3.96 8.05 -3.96
CA ALA A 36 3.55 9.03 -4.96
C ALA A 36 4.28 10.37 -4.81
N GLY A 37 4.49 10.83 -3.56
CA GLY A 37 5.24 12.05 -3.27
C GLY A 37 6.74 11.96 -3.59
N ARG A 38 7.33 10.76 -3.57
CA ARG A 38 8.76 10.53 -3.89
C ARG A 38 9.02 10.35 -5.39
N GLN A 39 8.08 9.81 -6.15
CA GLN A 39 8.32 9.40 -7.54
C GLN A 39 8.06 10.50 -8.59
N GLY A 40 7.62 11.69 -8.19
CA GLY A 40 7.46 12.82 -9.10
C GLY A 40 6.36 12.60 -10.14
N GLY A 41 5.10 12.75 -9.70
CA GLY A 41 3.91 13.03 -10.52
C GLY A 41 3.82 12.34 -11.89
N GLY A 42 3.25 11.13 -11.92
CA GLY A 42 2.76 10.53 -13.17
C GLY A 42 2.69 9.00 -13.19
N SER A 43 3.49 8.31 -12.36
CA SER A 43 3.57 6.85 -12.36
C SER A 43 2.69 6.25 -11.27
N ASN A 44 1.89 5.25 -11.63
CA ASN A 44 1.04 4.47 -10.73
C ASN A 44 1.83 4.04 -9.46
N PRO A 45 1.55 4.60 -8.27
CA PRO A 45 2.36 4.35 -7.07
C PRO A 45 2.26 2.90 -6.58
N LEU A 46 1.18 2.19 -6.95
CA LEU A 46 1.07 0.75 -6.74
C LEU A 46 2.03 -0.03 -7.63
N GLY A 47 2.22 0.39 -8.88
CA GLY A 47 3.20 -0.22 -9.79
C GLY A 47 4.63 -0.07 -9.26
N GLY A 48 4.97 1.10 -8.72
CA GLY A 48 6.27 1.33 -8.07
C GLY A 48 6.47 0.47 -6.81
N LEU A 49 5.43 0.31 -5.99
CA LEU A 49 5.44 -0.61 -4.85
C LEU A 49 5.70 -2.06 -5.30
N LEU A 50 4.98 -2.53 -6.31
CA LEU A 50 5.11 -3.88 -6.83
C LEU A 50 6.48 -4.15 -7.46
N ASP A 51 7.08 -3.16 -8.11
CA ASP A 51 8.44 -3.25 -8.63
C ASP A 51 9.46 -3.42 -7.49
N MET A 52 9.33 -2.66 -6.40
CA MET A 52 10.18 -2.83 -5.21
C MET A 52 10.02 -4.22 -4.56
N LEU A 53 8.78 -4.71 -4.44
CA LEU A 53 8.53 -6.08 -3.97
C LEU A 53 9.11 -7.13 -4.92
N ALA A 54 9.01 -6.92 -6.24
CA ALA A 54 9.63 -7.81 -7.21
C ALA A 54 11.14 -7.91 -6.98
N LYS A 55 11.78 -6.75 -6.79
CA LYS A 55 13.22 -6.61 -6.54
C LYS A 55 13.67 -7.24 -5.23
N SER A 56 12.79 -7.36 -4.22
CA SER A 56 13.11 -8.05 -2.97
C SER A 56 12.98 -9.57 -3.02
N GLY A 57 12.65 -10.15 -4.18
CA GLY A 57 12.44 -11.59 -4.36
C GLY A 57 10.98 -12.04 -4.20
N THR A 58 10.03 -11.10 -4.11
CA THR A 58 8.59 -11.37 -4.04
C THR A 58 7.95 -11.36 -5.45
N ALA A 59 8.77 -11.50 -6.49
CA ALA A 59 8.34 -11.50 -7.89
C ALA A 59 7.32 -12.61 -8.21
N GLN A 60 7.54 -13.82 -7.69
CA GLN A 60 6.62 -14.94 -7.95
C GLN A 60 5.24 -14.73 -7.29
N GLN A 61 5.19 -14.00 -6.18
CA GLN A 61 3.95 -13.66 -5.50
C GLN A 61 3.16 -12.60 -6.28
N LYS A 62 3.82 -11.54 -6.79
CA LYS A 62 3.14 -10.54 -7.65
C LYS A 62 2.56 -11.18 -8.92
N ASP A 63 3.26 -12.12 -9.54
CA ASP A 63 2.78 -12.81 -10.75
C ASP A 63 1.55 -13.67 -10.43
N SER A 64 1.52 -14.24 -9.22
CA SER A 64 0.36 -14.95 -8.69
C SER A 64 -0.85 -14.05 -8.44
N TRP A 65 -0.63 -12.77 -8.09
CA TRP A 65 -1.70 -11.78 -7.91
C TRP A 65 -2.24 -11.22 -9.22
N ALA A 66 -1.37 -11.17 -10.24
CA ALA A 66 -1.74 -10.74 -11.57
C ALA A 66 -2.58 -11.78 -12.30
N GLY A 67 -2.35 -13.07 -12.07
CA GLY A 67 -3.05 -14.17 -12.74
C GLY A 67 -4.37 -14.58 -12.09
N ASN A 68 -5.08 -15.53 -12.71
CA ASN A 68 -6.33 -16.11 -12.19
C ASN A 68 -6.12 -17.21 -11.11
N GLY A 69 -4.91 -17.29 -10.54
CA GLY A 69 -4.55 -18.32 -9.56
C GLY A 69 -4.83 -17.90 -8.11
N PRO A 70 -4.64 -18.80 -7.13
CA PRO A 70 -4.74 -18.41 -5.73
C PRO A 70 -3.66 -17.39 -5.37
N ASN A 71 -4.06 -16.25 -4.81
CA ASN A 71 -3.14 -15.20 -4.38
C ASN A 71 -2.18 -15.71 -3.31
N ARG A 72 -0.88 -15.73 -3.63
CA ARG A 72 0.15 -16.09 -2.66
C ARG A 72 0.26 -15.04 -1.56
N SER A 73 0.21 -15.46 -0.31
CA SER A 73 0.44 -14.56 0.82
C SER A 73 1.88 -14.03 0.82
N VAL A 74 2.02 -12.77 1.19
CA VAL A 74 3.31 -12.14 1.51
C VAL A 74 3.36 -11.89 3.02
N THR A 75 4.54 -11.80 3.60
CA THR A 75 4.72 -11.53 5.05
C THR A 75 5.18 -10.10 5.29
N GLY A 76 4.89 -9.52 6.46
CA GLY A 76 5.37 -8.19 6.82
C GLY A 76 6.89 -8.04 6.71
N SER A 77 7.66 -9.09 7.00
CA SER A 77 9.12 -9.07 6.81
C SER A 77 9.56 -8.98 5.35
N GLN A 78 8.79 -9.53 4.41
CA GLN A 78 9.07 -9.36 2.97
C GLN A 78 8.75 -7.94 2.51
N ILE A 79 7.64 -7.36 3.02
CA ILE A 79 7.29 -5.95 2.79
C ILE A 79 8.37 -5.01 3.31
N GLN A 80 8.87 -5.24 4.53
CA GLN A 80 9.96 -4.45 5.11
C GLN A 80 11.27 -4.58 4.33
N LYS A 81 11.57 -5.74 3.75
CA LYS A 81 12.76 -5.92 2.90
C LYS A 81 12.63 -5.25 1.53
N ALA A 82 11.40 -5.11 1.03
CA ALA A 82 11.13 -4.46 -0.24
C ALA A 82 11.14 -2.93 -0.14
N LEU A 83 10.63 -2.41 0.97
CA LEU A 83 10.45 -0.99 1.19
C LEU A 83 11.64 -0.38 1.93
N PRO A 84 11.97 0.90 1.67
CA PRO A 84 12.91 1.63 2.52
C PRO A 84 12.41 1.69 3.96
N ASP A 85 13.30 1.47 4.94
CA ASP A 85 12.98 1.55 6.37
C ASP A 85 12.33 2.89 6.76
N GLU A 86 12.76 3.99 6.14
CA GLU A 86 12.18 5.31 6.38
C GLU A 86 10.69 5.37 5.98
N THR A 87 10.34 4.75 4.85
CA THR A 87 8.96 4.71 4.34
C THR A 87 8.06 3.93 5.30
N ILE A 88 8.47 2.71 5.68
CA ILE A 88 7.65 1.87 6.56
C ILE A 88 7.50 2.52 7.95
N ARG A 89 8.54 3.20 8.45
CA ARG A 89 8.50 3.93 9.71
C ARG A 89 7.55 5.12 9.65
N HIS A 90 7.55 5.86 8.55
CA HIS A 90 6.63 6.97 8.35
C HIS A 90 5.17 6.48 8.31
N VAL A 91 4.90 5.42 7.56
CA VAL A 91 3.55 4.81 7.50
C VAL A 91 3.11 4.32 8.88
N ALA A 92 4.00 3.67 9.62
CA ALA A 92 3.71 3.19 10.97
C ALA A 92 3.41 4.35 11.94
N GLN A 93 4.19 5.43 11.89
CA GLN A 93 3.94 6.64 12.69
C GLN A 93 2.58 7.27 12.39
N GLN A 94 2.19 7.33 11.12
CA GLN A 94 0.89 7.85 10.71
C GLN A 94 -0.26 6.93 11.11
N ALA A 95 -0.03 5.61 11.10
CA ALA A 95 -1.00 4.62 11.54
C ALA A 95 -1.10 4.50 13.07
N GLY A 96 -0.16 5.08 13.83
CA GLY A 96 -0.06 4.86 15.28
C GLY A 96 0.44 3.47 15.67
N ASP A 97 1.08 2.76 14.72
CA ASP A 97 1.51 1.37 14.83
C ASP A 97 3.04 1.24 14.86
N THR A 98 3.51 0.02 15.07
CA THR A 98 4.91 -0.33 14.85
C THR A 98 5.20 -0.57 13.36
N PRO A 99 6.45 -0.34 12.89
CA PRO A 99 6.90 -0.68 11.54
C PRO A 99 6.58 -2.11 11.11
N GLN A 100 6.56 -3.04 12.06
CA GLN A 100 6.27 -4.45 11.83
C GLN A 100 4.78 -4.68 11.63
N GLN A 101 3.93 -4.07 12.46
CA GLN A 101 2.46 -4.15 12.30
C GLN A 101 2.00 -3.48 11.01
N ALA A 102 2.50 -2.29 10.71
CA ALA A 102 2.16 -1.61 9.46
C ALA A 102 2.51 -2.47 8.24
N ALA A 103 3.69 -3.12 8.25
CA ALA A 103 4.10 -4.02 7.20
C ALA A 103 3.23 -5.28 7.10
N ASP A 104 2.77 -5.83 8.23
CA ASP A 104 1.89 -7.00 8.25
C ASP A 104 0.48 -6.67 7.71
N GLU A 105 -0.05 -5.50 8.05
CA GLU A 105 -1.32 -5.00 7.51
C GLU A 105 -1.25 -4.77 5.99
N ILE A 106 -0.15 -4.17 5.52
CA ILE A 106 0.14 -4.03 4.09
C ILE A 106 0.21 -5.43 3.45
N ALA A 107 0.90 -6.39 4.07
CA ALA A 107 1.08 -7.73 3.55
C ALA A 107 -0.24 -8.50 3.38
N HIS A 108 -1.19 -8.31 4.29
CA HIS A 108 -2.52 -8.93 4.23
C HIS A 108 -3.45 -8.30 3.19
N SER A 109 -3.30 -7.00 2.96
CA SER A 109 -4.23 -6.23 2.13
C SER A 109 -3.74 -6.10 0.68
N LEU A 110 -2.43 -6.05 0.46
CA LEU A 110 -1.81 -5.86 -0.86
C LEU A 110 -2.23 -6.92 -1.90
N PRO A 111 -2.20 -8.24 -1.61
CA PRO A 111 -2.55 -9.27 -2.61
C PRO A 111 -3.96 -9.09 -3.18
N ARG A 112 -4.93 -8.75 -2.32
CA ARG A 112 -6.33 -8.53 -2.71
C ARG A 112 -6.52 -7.24 -3.51
N VAL A 113 -5.77 -6.19 -3.18
CA VAL A 113 -5.83 -4.92 -3.93
C VAL A 113 -5.25 -5.08 -5.32
N VAL A 114 -4.13 -5.80 -5.45
CA VAL A 114 -3.48 -6.06 -6.74
C VAL A 114 -4.39 -6.89 -7.64
N ASP A 115 -4.88 -8.04 -7.14
CA ASP A 115 -5.83 -8.92 -7.82
C ASP A 115 -7.02 -8.16 -8.43
N ARG A 116 -7.61 -7.25 -7.67
CA ARG A 116 -8.74 -6.41 -8.09
C ARG A 116 -8.38 -5.39 -9.18
N LEU A 117 -7.12 -4.97 -9.23
CA LEU A 117 -6.59 -4.01 -10.19
C LEU A 117 -5.96 -4.67 -11.42
N THR A 118 -5.76 -5.99 -11.40
CA THR A 118 -5.31 -6.82 -12.52
C THR A 118 -6.36 -7.82 -13.02
N PRO A 119 -7.62 -7.39 -13.28
CA PRO A 119 -8.68 -8.32 -13.70
C PRO A 119 -8.40 -8.98 -15.06
N THR A 120 -7.50 -8.42 -15.87
CA THR A 120 -7.16 -8.93 -17.20
C THR A 120 -5.99 -9.91 -17.22
N GLY A 121 -5.44 -10.31 -16.06
CA GLY A 121 -4.25 -11.16 -16.05
C GLY A 121 -2.94 -10.39 -16.22
N GLN A 122 -3.03 -9.08 -16.44
CA GLN A 122 -1.91 -8.21 -16.78
C GLN A 122 -1.78 -7.13 -15.72
N MET A 123 -0.64 -7.11 -15.03
CA MET A 123 -0.24 -5.90 -14.31
C MET A 123 -0.21 -4.75 -15.32
N PRO A 124 -0.73 -3.56 -14.98
CA PRO A 124 -0.42 -2.36 -15.73
C PRO A 124 1.08 -2.05 -15.52
N SER A 125 1.92 -2.86 -16.15
CA SER A 125 3.24 -2.47 -16.62
C SER A 125 2.93 -1.29 -17.51
N GLY A 126 3.19 -0.08 -17.02
CA GLY A 126 2.75 1.16 -17.63
C GLY A 126 2.88 1.01 -19.14
N THR A 127 1.72 1.02 -19.82
CA THR A 127 1.55 0.67 -21.22
C THR A 127 2.84 0.98 -21.96
N SER A 128 3.61 -0.07 -22.30
CA SER A 128 4.87 0.14 -23.00
C SER A 128 4.55 1.04 -24.18
N LEU A 129 5.21 2.19 -24.27
CA LEU A 129 5.05 3.09 -25.40
C LEU A 129 5.32 2.33 -26.72
N GLU A 130 6.09 1.25 -26.66
CA GLU A 130 6.26 0.26 -27.72
C GLU A 130 4.97 -0.47 -28.17
N ASP A 131 4.03 -0.81 -27.27
CA ASP A 131 2.75 -1.48 -27.63
C ASP A 131 1.76 -0.50 -28.30
N LEU A 132 1.78 0.77 -27.87
CA LEU A 132 1.04 1.87 -28.52
C LEU A 132 1.67 2.28 -29.86
N ALA A 133 2.99 2.12 -30.01
CA ALA A 133 3.69 2.38 -31.26
C ALA A 133 3.40 1.29 -32.31
N GLU A 134 3.15 0.05 -31.90
CA GLU A 134 2.81 -1.06 -32.81
C GLU A 134 1.35 -1.03 -33.30
N GLN A 135 0.45 -0.38 -32.56
CA GLN A 135 -0.97 -0.23 -32.95
C GLN A 135 -1.22 0.83 -34.04
N GLN A 136 -0.19 1.59 -34.44
CA GLN A 136 -0.29 2.66 -35.45
C GLN A 136 0.20 2.24 -36.85
N ASN A 137 0.47 0.94 -37.10
CA ASN A 137 0.92 0.46 -38.41
C ASN A 137 -0.10 -0.46 -39.12
N LEU A 138 -1.34 0.00 -39.27
CA LEU A 138 -2.27 -0.49 -40.29
C LEU A 138 -2.47 0.56 -41.38
#